data_AF-A0AAW6C3Z9-F1
#
_entry.id   AF-A0AAW6C3Z9-F1
#
_cell.length_a   1.000
_cell.length_b   1.000
_cell.length_c   1.000
_cell.angle_alpha   90.00
_cell.angle_beta   90.00
_cell.angle_gamma   90.00
#
_symmetry.space_group_name_H-M   'P 1'
#
loop_
_entity.id
_entity.type
_entity.pdbx_description
1 polymer ?
#
loop_
_entity_poly.entity_id
_entity_poly.type
_entity_poly.pdbx_seq_one_letter_code
_entity_poly.pdbx_strand_id
1 'polypeptide(L)'
;MISLICVVVNLTLSVNEILTLISVLSSLLAVGVALYSVREARRTALNGTYFSEMASAYSDYLRSVSQFVFRRGFAERDALAVALYRLQLFASSEISSAAQDLYVFLLNWAQSDPSGALDIDAKVNALGSEMRRHLNEARKRGDF
;
A
#
# COMPACT_ATOMS: atom_id res chain seq x y z
N MET A 1 38.46 -63.13 -0.16
CA MET A 1 37.27 -62.66 0.58
C MET A 1 37.47 -61.29 1.23
N ILE A 2 38.62 -60.99 1.85
CA ILE A 2 38.88 -59.70 2.54
C ILE A 2 38.98 -58.49 1.59
N SER A 3 39.55 -58.67 0.38
CA SER A 3 39.71 -57.58 -0.60
C SER A 3 38.39 -57.08 -1.20
N LEU A 4 37.41 -57.97 -1.44
CA LEU A 4 36.09 -57.59 -1.96
C LEU A 4 35.27 -56.78 -0.93
N ILE A 5 35.37 -57.15 0.35
CA ILE A 5 34.71 -56.43 1.45
C ILE A 5 35.29 -55.01 1.59
N CYS A 6 36.60 -54.85 1.42
CA CYS A 6 37.27 -53.54 1.53
C CYS A 6 36.87 -52.58 0.38
N VAL A 7 36.65 -53.11 -0.84
CA VAL A 7 36.16 -52.33 -1.99
C VAL A 7 34.70 -51.92 -1.82
N VAL A 8 33.84 -52.83 -1.36
CA VAL A 8 32.41 -52.55 -1.12
C VAL A 8 32.25 -51.51 0.00
N VAL A 9 33.01 -51.63 1.10
CA VAL A 9 32.98 -50.66 2.20
C VAL A 9 33.41 -49.26 1.73
N ASN A 10 34.51 -49.15 0.97
CA ASN A 10 34.95 -47.86 0.42
C ASN A 10 33.93 -47.24 -0.55
N LEU A 11 33.29 -48.06 -1.40
CA LEU A 11 32.27 -47.59 -2.32
C LEU A 11 31.02 -47.09 -1.57
N THR A 12 30.59 -47.80 -0.52
CA THR A 12 29.46 -47.37 0.33
C THR A 12 29.76 -46.11 1.14
N LEU A 13 31.01 -45.91 1.57
CA LEU A 13 31.43 -44.69 2.26
C LEU A 13 31.34 -43.48 1.33
N SER A 14 31.87 -43.60 0.11
CA SER A 14 31.85 -42.53 -0.91
C SER A 14 30.44 -42.15 -1.35
N VAL A 15 29.54 -43.13 -1.50
CA VAL A 15 28.13 -42.86 -1.84
C VAL A 15 27.41 -42.13 -0.69
N ASN A 16 27.67 -42.50 0.57
CA ASN A 16 27.11 -41.79 1.73
C ASN A 16 27.63 -40.35 1.86
N GLU A 17 28.89 -40.10 1.53
CA GLU A 17 29.45 -38.74 1.48
C GLU A 17 28.76 -37.89 0.40
N ILE A 18 28.53 -38.44 -0.80
CA ILE A 18 27.82 -37.73 -1.87
C ILE A 18 26.37 -37.42 -1.46
N LEU A 19 25.67 -38.39 -0.86
CA LEU A 19 24.28 -38.19 -0.40
C LEU A 19 24.16 -37.15 0.72
N THR A 20 25.10 -37.14 1.67
CA THR A 20 25.13 -36.12 2.73
C THR A 20 25.42 -34.73 2.16
N LEU A 21 26.33 -34.61 1.18
CA LEU A 21 26.63 -33.36 0.49
C LEU A 21 25.41 -32.81 -0.27
N ILE A 22 24.67 -33.67 -0.98
CA ILE A 22 23.41 -33.31 -1.65
C ILE A 22 22.36 -32.88 -0.63
N SER A 23 22.23 -33.59 0.49
CA SER A 23 21.29 -33.24 1.55
C SER A 23 21.61 -31.87 2.15
N VAL A 24 22.88 -31.56 2.41
CA VAL A 24 23.31 -30.25 2.93
C VAL A 24 23.09 -29.13 1.93
N LEU A 25 23.38 -29.37 0.63
CA LEU A 25 23.09 -28.40 -0.41
C LEU A 25 21.59 -28.13 -0.56
N SER A 26 20.77 -29.18 -0.50
CA SER A 26 19.31 -29.05 -0.59
C SER A 26 18.72 -28.30 0.60
N SER A 27 19.23 -28.51 1.82
CA SER A 27 18.78 -27.79 3.00
C SER A 27 19.20 -26.33 2.97
N LEU A 28 20.42 -26.02 2.50
CA LEU A 28 20.89 -24.66 2.32
C LEU A 28 20.03 -23.89 1.30
N LEU A 29 19.71 -24.52 0.16
CA LEU A 29 18.82 -23.95 -0.86
C LEU A 29 17.40 -23.75 -0.31
N ALA A 30 16.87 -24.72 0.44
CA ALA A 30 15.55 -24.63 1.05
C ALA A 30 15.46 -23.46 2.05
N VAL A 31 16.50 -23.25 2.87
CA VAL A 31 16.58 -22.10 3.78
C VAL A 31 16.67 -20.78 2.99
N GLY A 32 17.44 -20.75 1.91
CA GLY A 32 17.53 -19.57 1.03
C GLY A 32 16.17 -19.19 0.41
N VAL A 33 15.44 -20.17 -0.13
CA VAL A 33 14.10 -19.97 -0.70
C VAL A 33 13.11 -19.54 0.39
N ALA A 34 13.16 -20.17 1.57
CA ALA A 34 12.29 -19.80 2.69
C ALA A 34 12.52 -18.34 3.12
N LEU A 35 13.78 -17.92 3.30
CA LEU A 35 14.12 -16.53 3.64
C LEU A 35 13.68 -15.54 2.56
N TYR A 36 13.90 -15.87 1.29
CA TYR A 36 13.45 -15.05 0.17
C TYR A 36 11.92 -14.92 0.15
N SER A 37 11.19 -16.03 0.33
CA SER A 37 9.73 -16.03 0.35
C SER A 37 9.16 -15.19 1.50
N VAL A 38 9.77 -15.26 2.70
CA VAL A 38 9.37 -14.46 3.86
C VAL A 38 9.66 -12.98 3.62
N ARG A 39 10.81 -12.66 3.02
CA ARG A 39 11.17 -11.28 2.66
C ARG A 39 10.17 -10.69 1.66
N GLU A 40 9.86 -11.43 0.61
CA GLU A 40 8.93 -10.97 -0.42
C GLU A 40 7.52 -10.84 0.15
N ALA A 41 7.04 -11.81 0.93
CA ALA A 41 5.75 -11.74 1.59
C ALA A 41 5.62 -10.51 2.51
N ARG A 42 6.68 -10.17 3.26
CA ARG A 42 6.71 -8.94 4.07
C ARG A 42 6.65 -7.68 3.22
N ARG A 43 7.40 -7.62 2.10
CA ARG A 43 7.36 -6.48 1.17
C ARG A 43 5.97 -6.32 0.57
N THR A 44 5.35 -7.41 0.11
CA THR A 44 3.99 -7.41 -0.42
C THR A 44 2.98 -6.96 0.63
N ALA A 45 3.09 -7.42 1.88
CA ALA A 45 2.20 -7.03 2.97
C ALA A 45 2.32 -5.54 3.32
N LEU A 46 3.54 -5.00 3.38
CA LEU A 46 3.78 -3.58 3.63
C LEU A 46 3.22 -2.71 2.51
N ASN A 47 3.49 -3.07 1.24
CA ASN A 47 2.99 -2.35 0.08
C ASN A 47 1.46 -2.41 0.01
N GLY A 48 0.86 -3.56 0.33
CA GLY A 48 -0.59 -3.72 0.41
C GLY A 48 -1.21 -2.86 1.52
N THR A 49 -0.56 -2.79 2.69
CA THR A 49 -1.01 -1.95 3.81
C THR A 49 -0.92 -0.47 3.45
N TYR A 50 0.20 -0.02 2.87
CA TYR A 50 0.38 1.36 2.43
C TYR A 50 -0.67 1.76 1.40
N PHE A 51 -0.89 0.93 0.37
CA PHE A 51 -1.92 1.18 -0.63
C PHE A 51 -3.32 1.25 -0.03
N SER A 52 -3.62 0.36 0.93
CA SER A 52 -4.91 0.35 1.64
C SER A 52 -5.11 1.64 2.44
N GLU A 53 -4.10 2.10 3.17
CA GLU A 53 -4.16 3.34 3.93
C GLU A 53 -4.30 4.57 3.03
N MET A 54 -3.58 4.61 1.91
CA MET A 54 -3.71 5.65 0.89
C MET A 54 -5.14 5.72 0.32
N ALA A 55 -5.70 4.57 -0.08
CA ALA A 55 -7.07 4.50 -0.58
C ALA A 55 -8.10 4.91 0.48
N SER A 56 -7.89 4.49 1.74
CA SER A 56 -8.72 4.90 2.87
C SER A 56 -8.69 6.41 3.06
N ALA A 57 -7.50 7.02 3.09
CA ALA A 57 -7.33 8.46 3.29
C ALA A 57 -8.07 9.27 2.22
N TYR A 58 -8.02 8.84 0.96
CA TYR A 58 -8.74 9.50 -0.14
C TYR A 58 -10.25 9.37 0.01
N SER A 59 -10.74 8.17 0.32
CA SER A 59 -12.17 7.96 0.56
C SER A 59 -12.67 8.75 1.77
N ASP A 60 -11.87 8.83 2.83
CA ASP A 60 -12.24 9.52 4.06
C ASP A 60 -12.33 11.02 3.84
N TYR A 61 -11.40 11.61 3.07
CA TYR A 61 -11.47 13.02 2.69
C TYR A 61 -12.74 13.34 1.90
N LEU A 62 -13.06 12.57 0.84
CA LEU A 62 -14.27 12.81 0.05
C LEU A 62 -15.55 12.63 0.88
N ARG A 63 -15.55 11.68 1.81
CA ARG A 63 -16.65 11.49 2.77
C ARG A 63 -16.80 12.70 3.69
N SER A 64 -15.71 13.19 4.27
CA SER A 64 -15.72 14.37 5.14
C SER A 64 -16.18 15.63 4.40
N VAL A 65 -15.81 15.78 3.12
CA VAL A 65 -16.33 16.86 2.27
C VAL A 65 -17.85 16.78 2.17
N SER A 66 -18.40 15.61 1.83
CA SER A 66 -19.85 15.42 1.75
C SER A 66 -20.57 15.71 3.07
N GLN A 67 -20.02 15.23 4.19
CA GLN A 67 -20.59 15.48 5.51
C GLN A 67 -20.57 16.97 5.88
N PHE A 68 -19.46 17.66 5.60
CA PHE A 68 -19.33 19.09 5.83
C PHE A 68 -20.31 19.90 4.97
N VAL A 69 -20.46 19.57 3.69
CA VAL A 69 -21.42 20.24 2.79
C VAL A 69 -22.85 20.08 3.30
N PHE A 70 -23.22 18.91 3.82
CA PHE A 70 -24.57 18.64 4.31
C PHE A 70 -24.86 19.32 5.65
N ARG A 71 -23.97 19.17 6.64
CA ARG A 71 -24.23 19.59 8.03
C ARG A 71 -23.66 20.95 8.38
N ARG A 72 -22.49 21.29 7.83
CA ARG A 72 -21.79 22.58 8.03
C ARG A 72 -21.47 22.91 9.50
N GLY A 73 -21.37 21.90 10.37
CA GLY A 73 -21.05 22.08 11.79
C GLY A 73 -19.54 22.23 12.04
N PHE A 74 -19.20 22.71 13.24
CA PHE A 74 -17.81 22.81 13.70
C PHE A 74 -17.11 21.45 13.77
N ALA A 75 -17.83 20.40 14.21
CA ALA A 75 -17.30 19.05 14.26
C ALA A 75 -16.97 18.51 12.86
N GLU A 76 -17.83 18.76 11.87
CA GLU A 76 -17.59 18.35 10.49
C GLU A 76 -16.46 19.15 9.84
N ARG A 77 -16.28 20.42 10.22
CA ARG A 77 -15.13 21.23 9.80
C ARG A 77 -13.82 20.64 10.30
N ASP A 78 -13.75 20.28 11.57
CA ASP A 78 -12.55 19.69 12.17
C ASP A 78 -12.27 18.31 11.57
N ALA A 79 -13.30 17.49 11.38
CA ALA A 79 -13.17 16.19 10.71
C ALA A 79 -12.66 16.32 9.27
N LEU A 80 -13.10 17.36 8.54
CA LEU A 80 -12.60 17.68 7.21
C LEU A 80 -11.12 18.09 7.24
N ALA A 81 -10.71 18.93 8.18
CA ALA A 81 -9.31 19.31 8.35
C ALA A 81 -8.41 18.11 8.68
N VAL A 82 -8.85 17.23 9.58
CA VAL A 82 -8.12 15.99 9.92
C VAL A 82 -8.00 15.09 8.68
N ALA A 83 -9.07 14.92 7.93
CA ALA A 83 -9.05 14.11 6.72
C ALA A 83 -8.12 14.68 5.64
N LEU A 84 -8.04 16.02 5.53
CA LEU A 84 -7.09 16.70 4.64
C LEU A 84 -5.64 16.40 5.03
N TYR A 85 -5.28 16.55 6.32
CA TYR A 85 -3.93 16.24 6.77
C TYR A 85 -3.56 14.77 6.53
N ARG A 86 -4.48 13.84 6.79
CA ARG A 86 -4.24 12.42 6.53
C ARG A 86 -4.05 12.15 5.04
N LEU A 87 -4.84 12.80 4.18
CA LEU A 87 -4.68 12.69 2.73
C LEU A 87 -3.31 13.19 2.27
N GLN A 88 -2.81 14.30 2.82
CA GLN A 88 -1.54 14.91 2.43
C GLN A 88 -0.33 14.00 2.68
N LEU A 89 -0.42 13.04 3.60
CA LEU A 89 0.64 12.06 3.85
C LEU A 89 0.87 11.10 2.67
N PHE A 90 -0.15 10.90 1.83
CA PHE A 90 -0.13 9.93 0.73
C PHE A 90 -0.40 10.57 -0.65
N ALA A 91 -0.80 11.83 -0.68
CA ALA A 91 -1.15 12.53 -1.91
C ALA A 91 0.10 12.98 -2.66
N SER A 92 0.00 12.98 -4.00
CA SER A 92 0.92 13.76 -4.83
C SER A 92 0.74 15.26 -4.56
N SER A 93 1.72 16.07 -4.94
CA SER A 93 1.66 17.53 -4.81
C SER A 93 0.40 18.12 -5.43
N GLU A 94 -0.04 17.59 -6.56
CA GLU A 94 -1.20 18.08 -7.32
C GLU A 94 -2.50 17.76 -6.57
N ILE A 95 -2.65 16.53 -6.07
CA ILE A 95 -3.83 16.12 -5.30
C ILE A 95 -3.89 16.88 -3.97
N SER A 96 -2.75 17.05 -3.31
CA SER A 96 -2.63 17.80 -2.07
C SER A 96 -3.08 19.26 -2.26
N SER A 97 -2.57 19.94 -3.29
CA SER A 97 -2.96 21.32 -3.62
C SER A 97 -4.45 21.41 -3.95
N ALA A 98 -4.96 20.53 -4.82
CA ALA A 98 -6.37 20.56 -5.21
C ALA A 98 -7.32 20.28 -4.04
N ALA A 99 -6.94 19.38 -3.11
CA ALA A 99 -7.69 19.13 -1.88
C ALA A 99 -7.64 20.32 -0.92
N GLN A 100 -6.51 21.01 -0.81
CA GLN A 100 -6.38 22.23 -0.01
C GLN A 100 -7.25 23.36 -0.58
N ASP A 101 -7.25 23.54 -1.90
CA ASP A 101 -8.06 24.54 -2.59
C ASP A 101 -9.56 24.27 -2.39
N LEU A 102 -9.96 23.00 -2.50
CA LEU A 102 -11.34 22.60 -2.23
C LEU A 102 -11.73 22.85 -0.77
N TYR A 103 -10.84 22.56 0.18
CA TYR A 103 -11.08 22.83 1.59
C TYR A 103 -11.32 24.33 1.86
N VAL A 104 -10.44 25.20 1.36
CA VAL A 104 -10.58 26.66 1.52
C VAL A 104 -11.86 27.15 0.85
N PHE A 105 -12.15 26.66 -0.36
CA PHE A 105 -13.39 26.97 -1.08
C PHE A 105 -14.63 26.62 -0.25
N LEU A 106 -14.68 25.42 0.32
CA LEU A 106 -15.81 24.96 1.13
C LEU A 106 -16.00 25.79 2.41
N LEU A 107 -14.91 26.20 3.05
CA LEU A 107 -15.00 27.07 4.23
C LEU A 107 -15.58 28.44 3.90
N ASN A 108 -15.14 29.04 2.80
CA ASN A 108 -15.65 30.33 2.35
C ASN A 108 -17.12 30.20 1.92
N TRP A 109 -17.44 29.18 1.13
CA TRP A 109 -18.81 28.88 0.69
C TRP A 109 -19.78 28.70 1.85
N ALA A 110 -19.37 28.01 2.91
CA ALA A 110 -20.21 27.81 4.10
C ALA A 110 -20.52 29.13 4.83
N GLN A 111 -19.71 30.18 4.64
CA GLN A 111 -19.87 31.49 5.29
C GLN A 111 -20.61 32.52 4.44
N SER A 112 -20.59 32.41 3.11
CA SER A 112 -20.92 33.51 2.19
C SER A 112 -22.25 33.38 1.42
N ASP A 113 -23.16 32.52 1.88
CA ASP A 113 -24.42 32.06 1.21
C ASP A 113 -24.24 30.75 0.40
N PRO A 114 -24.66 29.59 0.94
CA PRO A 114 -24.41 28.28 0.38
C PRO A 114 -25.34 27.96 -0.80
N SER A 115 -25.11 28.62 -1.93
CA SER A 115 -25.69 28.31 -3.25
C SER A 115 -24.65 27.63 -4.15
N GLY A 116 -25.06 26.96 -5.23
CA GLY A 116 -24.09 26.36 -6.18
C GLY A 116 -23.52 24.99 -5.78
N ALA A 117 -24.33 24.12 -5.16
CA ALA A 117 -23.93 22.75 -4.82
C ALA A 117 -23.38 21.94 -6.01
N LEU A 118 -23.83 22.24 -7.24
CA LEU A 118 -23.34 21.61 -8.46
C LEU A 118 -21.86 21.91 -8.74
N ASP A 119 -21.37 23.09 -8.37
CA ASP A 119 -19.95 23.45 -8.54
C ASP A 119 -19.07 22.70 -7.54
N ILE A 120 -19.59 22.45 -6.34
CA ILE A 120 -18.94 21.59 -5.34
C ILE A 120 -18.85 20.17 -5.89
N ASP A 121 -19.95 19.62 -6.38
CA ASP A 121 -19.97 18.27 -6.95
C ASP A 121 -19.00 18.13 -8.12
N ALA A 122 -18.91 19.14 -9.00
CA ALA A 122 -17.95 19.16 -10.10
C ALA A 122 -16.50 19.11 -9.59
N LYS A 123 -16.15 19.93 -8.60
CA LYS A 123 -14.81 19.94 -7.99
C LYS A 123 -14.47 18.63 -7.28
N VAL A 124 -15.42 18.08 -6.53
CA VAL A 124 -15.28 16.78 -5.84
C VAL A 124 -15.09 15.65 -6.84
N ASN A 125 -15.85 15.63 -7.93
CA ASN A 125 -15.72 14.62 -8.97
C ASN A 125 -14.38 14.71 -9.72
N ALA A 126 -13.94 15.93 -10.05
CA ALA A 126 -12.64 16.14 -10.67
C ALA A 126 -11.49 15.64 -9.78
N LEU A 127 -11.50 16.04 -8.49
CA LEU A 127 -10.52 15.59 -7.53
C LEU A 127 -10.57 14.06 -7.32
N GLY A 128 -11.76 13.48 -7.21
CA GLY A 128 -11.95 12.05 -7.09
C GLY A 128 -11.46 11.27 -8.32
N SER A 129 -11.53 11.85 -9.51
CA SER A 129 -10.96 11.28 -10.73
C SER A 129 -9.42 11.23 -10.64
N GLU A 130 -8.79 12.32 -10.23
CA GLU A 130 -7.32 12.38 -10.06
C GLU A 130 -6.83 11.41 -8.98
N MET A 131 -7.52 11.34 -7.84
CA MET A 131 -7.24 10.36 -6.78
C MET A 131 -7.29 8.91 -7.31
N ARG A 132 -8.31 8.57 -8.11
CA ARG A 132 -8.43 7.24 -8.71
C ARG A 132 -7.32 6.96 -9.71
N ARG A 133 -6.93 7.95 -10.52
CA ARG A 133 -5.78 7.85 -11.44
C ARG A 133 -4.51 7.57 -10.67
N HIS A 134 -4.24 8.33 -9.61
CA HIS A 134 -3.06 8.16 -8.77
C HIS A 134 -3.03 6.79 -8.07
N LEU A 135 -4.16 6.32 -7.52
CA LEU A 135 -4.26 4.97 -6.97
C LEU A 135 -3.99 3.89 -8.04
N ASN A 136 -4.48 4.06 -9.26
CA ASN A 136 -4.24 3.10 -10.33
C ASN A 136 -2.75 3.06 -10.74
N GLU A 137 -2.10 4.21 -10.77
CA GLU A 137 -0.66 4.31 -11.03
C GLU A 137 0.17 3.67 -9.91
N ALA A 138 -0.17 3.95 -8.66
CA ALA A 138 0.51 3.39 -7.50
C ALA A 138 0.34 1.86 -7.44
N ARG A 139 -0.86 1.35 -7.75
CA ARG A 139 -1.13 -0.10 -7.88
C ARG A 139 -0.31 -0.75 -8.99
N LYS A 140 -0.16 -0.09 -10.15
CA LYS A 140 0.59 -0.63 -11.30
C LYS A 140 2.09 -0.66 -11.06
N ARG A 141 2.63 0.34 -10.36
CA ARG A 141 4.07 0.44 -10.10
C ARG A 141 4.51 -0.52 -9.01
N GLY A 142 3.68 -0.78 -8.00
CA GLY A 142 4.00 -1.71 -6.92
C GLY A 142 5.16 -1.28 -6.01
N ASP A 143 5.79 -0.14 -6.32
CA ASP A 143 6.76 0.57 -5.50
C ASP A 143 6.09 1.85 -4.98
N PHE A 144 6.13 1.99 -3.66
CA PHE A 144 5.61 3.10 -2.88
C PHE A 144 6.77 3.79 -2.17
#